data_AF-A0ABD3TIP9-F1
#
_entry.id   AF-A0ABD3TIP9-F1
#
_cell.length_a   1.000
_cell.length_b   1.000
_cell.length_c   1.000
_cell.angle_alpha   90.00
_cell.angle_beta   90.00
_cell.angle_gamma   90.00
#
_symmetry.space_group_name_H-M   'P 1'
#
loop_
_entity.id
_entity.type
_entity.pdbx_description
1 polymer ?
#
loop_
_entity_poly.entity_id
_entity_poly.type
_entity_poly.pdbx_seq_one_letter_code
_entity_poly.pdbx_strand_id
1 'polypeptide(L)'
;MNGLKYARPGHGFVPNFNLTKKTEVNGHNEHPLYTYIKSECPPAWDRVVQPILYEPIYTSDVRWNFEKFLIGRDGHPVYRYASTIDPRTSQMLDADIAVEIKKTLHGHVKVTVDIVG
;
A
#
# COMPACT_ATOMS: atom_id res chain seq x y z
N MET A 1 -18.31 7.94 -9.02
CA MET A 1 -19.05 6.66 -9.18
C MET A 1 -18.99 5.91 -7.85
N ASN A 2 -20.13 5.49 -7.30
CA ASN A 2 -20.23 4.88 -5.97
C ASN A 2 -20.06 3.34 -6.01
N GLY A 3 -19.06 2.86 -6.75
CA GLY A 3 -18.86 1.41 -7.00
C GLY A 3 -18.67 0.59 -5.72
N LEU A 4 -17.97 1.14 -4.72
CA LEU A 4 -17.76 0.47 -3.44
C LEU A 4 -19.07 0.27 -2.65
N LYS A 5 -20.00 1.23 -2.75
CA LYS A 5 -21.27 1.23 -2.03
C LYS A 5 -22.30 0.29 -2.65
N TYR A 6 -22.32 0.18 -3.98
CA TYR A 6 -23.41 -0.47 -4.71
C TYR A 6 -23.00 -1.70 -5.54
N ALA A 7 -21.73 -1.87 -5.90
CA ALA A 7 -21.27 -2.97 -6.74
C ALA A 7 -20.41 -3.98 -5.95
N ARG A 8 -19.24 -3.55 -5.48
CA ARG A 8 -18.32 -4.41 -4.71
C ARG A 8 -17.42 -3.54 -3.83
N PRO A 9 -17.37 -3.75 -2.51
CA PRO A 9 -18.04 -4.80 -1.73
C PRO A 9 -19.58 -4.76 -1.76
N GLY A 10 -20.18 -3.61 -2.07
CA GLY A 10 -21.62 -3.45 -2.11
C GLY A 10 -22.21 -3.29 -0.71
N HIS A 11 -23.51 -3.58 -0.56
CA HIS A 11 -24.21 -3.58 0.74
C HIS A 11 -24.09 -2.28 1.54
N GLY A 12 -23.98 -1.13 0.86
CA GLY A 12 -23.85 0.16 1.54
C GLY A 12 -22.46 0.42 2.11
N PHE A 13 -21.45 -0.37 1.75
CA PHE A 13 -20.08 -0.22 2.23
C PHE A 13 -19.51 1.17 1.88
N VAL A 14 -18.94 1.82 2.90
CA VAL A 14 -18.24 3.10 2.78
C VAL A 14 -16.90 2.96 3.51
N PRO A 15 -15.76 3.20 2.84
CA PRO A 15 -14.46 3.24 3.49
C PRO A 15 -14.44 4.28 4.61
N ASN A 16 -13.89 3.91 5.76
CA ASN A 16 -13.65 4.81 6.89
C ASN A 16 -12.28 5.52 6.81
N PHE A 17 -11.66 5.50 5.63
CA PHE A 17 -10.38 6.13 5.34
C PHE A 17 -10.48 6.89 4.00
N ASN A 18 -9.54 7.82 3.80
CA ASN A 18 -9.53 8.64 2.59
C ASN A 18 -9.10 7.82 1.39
N LEU A 19 -9.86 7.92 0.30
CA LEU A 19 -9.44 7.45 -1.01
C LEU A 19 -8.81 8.62 -1.78
N THR A 20 -7.74 8.33 -2.49
CA THR A 20 -7.09 9.27 -3.40
C THR A 20 -7.65 9.13 -4.82
N LYS A 21 -7.28 10.06 -5.70
CA LYS A 21 -7.58 9.92 -7.12
C LYS A 21 -6.82 8.74 -7.69
N LYS A 22 -7.45 7.99 -8.60
CA LYS A 22 -6.77 6.95 -9.39
C LYS A 22 -5.49 7.51 -10.02
N THR A 23 -4.38 6.81 -9.82
CA THR A 23 -3.06 7.15 -10.36
C THR A 23 -2.35 5.89 -10.83
N GLU A 24 -1.34 6.06 -11.69
CA GLU A 24 -0.41 4.98 -12.03
C GLU A 24 0.63 4.83 -10.91
N VAL A 25 1.00 3.58 -10.61
CA VAL A 25 1.96 3.21 -9.56
C VAL A 25 3.25 2.61 -10.14
N ASN A 26 3.21 2.23 -11.41
CA ASN A 26 4.32 1.69 -12.19
C ASN A 26 4.28 2.30 -13.60
N GLY A 27 5.40 2.20 -14.30
CA GLY A 27 5.54 2.65 -15.68
C GLY A 27 5.79 4.16 -15.82
N HIS A 28 5.79 4.66 -17.05
CA HIS A 28 6.22 6.02 -17.39
C HIS A 28 5.51 7.13 -16.61
N ASN A 29 4.22 6.98 -16.28
CA ASN A 29 3.47 8.01 -15.56
C ASN A 29 3.22 7.65 -14.09
N GLU A 30 4.06 6.77 -13.52
CA GLU A 30 3.96 6.46 -12.09
C GLU A 30 4.05 7.73 -11.24
N HIS A 31 3.22 7.80 -10.21
CA HIS A 31 3.21 8.95 -9.33
C HIS A 31 4.55 9.04 -8.55
N PRO A 32 5.15 10.22 -8.36
CA PRO A 32 6.45 10.38 -7.68
C PRO A 32 6.52 9.76 -6.28
N LEU A 33 5.38 9.73 -5.57
CA LEU A 33 5.27 9.02 -4.29
C LEU A 33 5.60 7.52 -4.45
N TYR A 34 5.06 6.86 -5.49
CA TYR A 34 5.32 5.44 -5.74
C TYR A 34 6.76 5.20 -6.17
N THR A 35 7.37 6.12 -6.93
CA THR A 35 8.81 6.06 -7.23
C THR A 35 9.64 6.04 -5.95
N TYR A 36 9.36 6.97 -5.02
CA TYR A 36 10.06 7.08 -3.75
C TYR A 36 9.86 5.84 -2.86
N ILE A 37 8.63 5.41 -2.62
CA ILE A 37 8.41 4.28 -1.69
C ILE A 37 8.92 2.95 -2.25
N LYS A 38 8.93 2.78 -3.58
CA LYS A 38 9.53 1.59 -4.24
C LYS A 38 11.05 1.60 -4.22
N SER A 39 11.71 2.76 -4.12
CA SER A 39 13.18 2.83 -4.04
C SER A 39 13.70 2.50 -2.64
N GLU A 40 12.93 2.80 -1.60
CA GLU A 40 13.33 2.58 -0.21
C GLU A 40 13.06 1.16 0.30
N CYS A 41 12.11 0.45 -0.30
CA CYS A 41 11.73 -0.91 0.12
C CYS A 41 11.90 -1.94 -1.01
N PRO A 42 12.64 -3.05 -0.80
CA PRO A 42 12.72 -4.12 -1.78
C PRO A 42 11.34 -4.74 -2.03
N PRO A 43 11.12 -5.39 -3.19
CA PRO A 43 9.85 -6.03 -3.51
C PRO A 43 9.39 -6.98 -2.39
N ALA A 44 8.09 -6.96 -2.06
CA ALA A 44 7.57 -7.80 -0.99
C ALA A 44 7.49 -9.30 -1.35
N TRP A 45 7.61 -9.64 -2.64
CA TRP A 45 7.58 -10.99 -3.18
C TRP A 45 8.10 -11.02 -4.62
N ASP A 46 8.63 -12.17 -5.01
CA ASP A 46 9.31 -12.35 -6.31
C ASP A 46 8.35 -12.62 -7.47
N ARG A 47 7.06 -12.85 -7.18
CA ARG A 47 6.08 -13.20 -8.21
C ARG A 47 5.75 -11.99 -9.07
N VAL A 48 6.08 -12.09 -10.36
CA VAL A 48 5.59 -11.19 -11.40
C VAL A 48 4.28 -11.73 -11.98
N VAL A 49 3.22 -10.92 -11.95
CA VAL A 49 1.92 -11.27 -12.52
C VAL A 49 1.85 -10.81 -13.98
N GLN A 50 1.46 -11.70 -14.87
CA GLN A 50 1.37 -11.46 -16.32
C GLN A 50 -0.09 -11.43 -16.79
N PRO A 51 -0.42 -10.72 -17.89
CA PRO A 51 0.49 -9.87 -18.68
C PRO A 51 0.79 -8.54 -17.97
N ILE A 52 2.01 -8.04 -18.11
CA ILE A 52 2.35 -6.66 -17.72
C ILE A 52 1.85 -5.70 -18.80
N LEU A 53 1.08 -4.69 -18.39
CA LEU A 53 0.40 -3.72 -19.28
C LEU A 53 0.97 -2.29 -19.14
N TYR A 54 2.22 -2.18 -18.68
CA TYR A 54 2.91 -0.91 -18.50
C TYR A 54 4.39 -1.07 -18.84
N GLU A 55 5.05 0.05 -19.11
CA GLU A 55 6.49 0.12 -19.36
C GLU A 55 7.03 1.45 -18.81
N PRO A 56 8.33 1.54 -18.46
CA PRO A 56 9.28 0.44 -18.34
C PRO A 56 8.96 -0.49 -17.15
N ILE A 57 9.57 -1.67 -17.12
CA ILE A 57 9.39 -2.66 -16.07
C ILE A 57 10.62 -2.64 -15.17
N TYR A 58 10.40 -2.51 -13.86
CA TYR A 58 11.45 -2.55 -12.84
C TYR A 58 11.28 -3.73 -11.89
N THR A 59 12.39 -4.15 -11.29
CA THR A 59 12.36 -5.16 -10.23
C THR A 59 11.60 -4.67 -9.01
N SER A 60 11.64 -3.36 -8.71
CA SER A 60 10.96 -2.73 -7.59
C SER A 60 9.45 -2.52 -7.78
N ASP A 61 8.89 -2.81 -8.95
CA ASP A 61 7.49 -2.52 -9.27
C ASP A 61 6.48 -3.13 -8.29
N VAL A 62 5.37 -2.43 -8.09
CA VAL A 62 4.20 -2.98 -7.41
C VAL A 62 3.68 -4.16 -8.21
N ARG A 63 3.52 -5.31 -7.57
CA ARG A 63 3.24 -6.57 -8.29
C ARG A 63 1.76 -6.82 -8.52
N TRP A 64 0.90 -6.36 -7.63
CA TRP A 64 -0.55 -6.56 -7.73
C TRP A 64 -1.33 -5.59 -6.85
N ASN A 65 -2.65 -5.56 -7.07
CA ASN A 65 -3.58 -4.87 -6.20
C ASN A 65 -3.46 -5.40 -4.76
N PHE A 66 -3.64 -4.51 -3.81
CA PHE A 66 -3.53 -4.66 -2.37
C PHE A 66 -2.10 -4.88 -1.85
N GLU A 67 -1.05 -4.50 -2.57
CA GLU A 67 0.28 -4.32 -1.95
C GLU A 67 0.24 -3.15 -0.96
N LYS A 68 1.00 -3.25 0.14
CA LYS A 68 0.89 -2.35 1.29
C LYS A 68 2.26 -1.82 1.68
N PHE A 69 2.31 -0.56 2.08
CA PHE A 69 3.52 0.07 2.60
C PHE A 69 3.23 0.62 4.00
N LEU A 70 4.11 0.32 4.96
CA LEU A 70 4.12 0.97 6.26
C LEU A 70 5.09 2.14 6.22
N ILE A 71 4.57 3.35 6.39
CA ILE A 71 5.35 4.59 6.41
C ILE A 71 5.50 5.05 7.86
N GLY A 72 6.74 5.28 8.27
CA GLY A 72 7.09 5.84 9.56
C GLY A 72 6.62 7.29 9.71
N ARG A 73 6.61 7.79 10.94
CA ARG A 73 6.19 9.17 11.23
C ARG A 73 7.14 10.22 10.67
N ASP A 74 8.39 9.84 10.46
CA ASP A 74 9.43 10.63 9.79
C ASP A 74 9.22 10.70 8.26
N GLY A 75 8.24 9.97 7.72
CA GLY A 75 7.94 9.91 6.29
C GLY A 75 8.71 8.84 5.54
N HIS A 76 9.55 8.05 6.23
CA HIS A 76 10.34 6.99 5.60
C HIS A 76 9.55 5.68 5.51
N PRO A 77 9.56 4.99 4.35
CA PRO A 77 9.04 3.63 4.24
C PRO A 77 9.82 2.67 5.13
N VAL A 78 9.10 1.88 5.94
CA VAL A 78 9.70 0.95 6.91
C VAL A 78 9.52 -0.50 6.44
N TYR A 79 8.31 -0.84 5.99
CA TYR A 79 7.99 -2.19 5.52
C TYR A 79 7.11 -2.15 4.28
N ARG A 80 7.24 -3.20 3.47
CA ARG A 80 6.44 -3.46 2.28
C ARG A 80 5.88 -4.88 2.36
N TYR A 81 4.56 -5.01 2.23
CA TYR A 81 3.87 -6.29 2.40
C TYR A 81 3.18 -6.70 1.10
N ALA A 82 3.33 -7.99 0.76
CA ALA A 82 2.74 -8.56 -0.44
C ALA A 82 1.21 -8.46 -0.42
N SER A 83 0.61 -8.52 -1.61
CA SER A 83 -0.84 -8.49 -1.77
C SER A 83 -1.57 -9.63 -1.07
N THR A 84 -0.89 -10.76 -0.89
CA THR A 84 -1.41 -11.97 -0.22
C THR A 84 -1.51 -11.85 1.30
N ILE A 85 -0.85 -10.85 1.90
CA ILE A 85 -0.93 -10.62 3.34
C ILE A 85 -2.29 -9.98 3.66
N ASP A 86 -3.14 -10.69 4.41
CA ASP A 86 -4.42 -10.17 4.87
C ASP A 86 -4.19 -9.26 6.09
N PRO A 87 -4.52 -7.96 6.00
CA PRO A 87 -4.29 -7.01 7.08
C PRO A 87 -5.20 -7.27 8.30
N ARG A 88 -6.21 -8.16 8.20
CA ARG A 88 -7.12 -8.48 9.32
C ARG A 88 -6.59 -9.59 10.22
N THR A 89 -5.64 -10.38 9.74
CA THR A 89 -5.18 -11.60 10.42
C THR A 89 -3.66 -11.68 10.56
N SER A 90 -2.92 -10.79 9.91
CA SER A 90 -1.46 -10.79 9.94
C SER A 90 -0.92 -10.25 11.27
N GLN A 91 -0.54 -11.16 12.16
CA GLN A 91 0.13 -10.83 13.42
C GLN A 91 1.45 -10.07 13.21
N MET A 92 2.15 -10.33 12.11
CA MET A 92 3.39 -9.64 11.75
C MET A 92 3.11 -8.16 11.45
N LEU A 93 2.13 -7.89 10.59
CA LEU A 93 1.75 -6.52 10.25
C LEU A 93 1.28 -5.73 11.48
N ASP A 94 0.48 -6.37 12.36
CA ASP A 94 0.04 -5.76 13.61
C ASP A 94 1.21 -5.44 14.55
N ALA A 95 2.20 -6.35 14.65
CA ALA A 95 3.39 -6.15 15.46
C ALA A 95 4.24 -4.99 14.93
N ASP A 96 4.47 -4.92 13.61
CA ASP A 96 5.24 -3.86 12.97
C ASP A 96 4.57 -2.48 13.19
N ILE A 97 3.24 -2.40 13.01
CA ILE A 97 2.47 -1.19 13.30
C ILE A 97 2.61 -0.80 14.78
N ALA A 98 2.51 -1.76 15.70
CA ALA A 98 2.63 -1.49 17.14
C ALA A 98 4.03 -0.98 17.50
N VAL A 99 5.09 -1.46 16.84
CA VAL A 99 6.46 -0.96 17.00
C VAL A 99 6.55 0.50 16.55
N GLU A 100 6.05 0.83 15.36
CA GLU A 100 6.07 2.22 14.85
C GLU A 100 5.25 3.18 15.72
N ILE A 101 4.11 2.72 16.25
CA ILE A 101 3.31 3.51 17.21
C ILE A 101 4.09 3.72 18.52
N LYS A 102 4.77 2.70 19.05
CA LYS A 102 5.52 2.80 20.31
C LYS A 102 6.74 3.71 20.25
N LYS A 103 7.37 3.86 19.07
CA LYS A 103 8.40 4.90 18.85
C LYS A 103 7.87 6.32 19.12
N THR A 104 6.54 6.48 19.21
CA THR A 104 5.82 7.74 19.23
C THR A 104 5.20 8.06 20.61
N LEU A 105 6.02 8.24 21.65
CA LEU A 105 5.55 8.59 23.01
C LEU A 105 4.99 10.03 23.19
N HIS A 106 4.82 10.84 22.13
CA HIS A 106 4.30 12.21 22.25
C HIS A 106 3.29 12.62 21.15
N GLY A 107 2.13 11.97 21.09
CA GLY A 107 0.92 12.55 20.49
C GLY A 107 0.27 11.76 19.35
N HIS A 108 -1.04 12.01 19.19
CA HIS A 108 -1.99 11.33 18.29
C HIS A 108 -1.41 10.91 16.93
N VAL A 109 -1.65 9.64 16.57
CA VAL A 109 -0.98 8.94 15.46
C VAL A 109 -1.92 8.78 14.26
N LYS A 110 -1.38 8.99 13.05
CA LYS A 110 -2.02 8.62 11.78
C LYS A 110 -1.08 7.70 11.01
N VAL A 111 -1.20 6.39 11.21
CA VAL A 111 -0.55 5.39 10.36
C VAL A 111 -1.34 5.33 9.05
N THR A 112 -0.68 5.54 7.91
CA THR A 112 -1.31 5.42 6.60
C THR A 112 -0.82 4.15 5.95
N VAL A 113 -1.71 3.16 5.84
CA VAL A 113 -1.50 2.02 4.95
C VAL A 113 -2.05 2.43 3.60
N ASP A 114 -1.16 2.71 2.64
CA ASP A 114 -1.62 2.88 1.26
C ASP A 114 -1.87 1.49 0.67
N ILE A 115 -3.05 1.32 0.09
CA ILE A 115 -3.50 0.09 -0.55
C ILE A 115 -3.60 0.42 -2.02
N VAL A 116 -2.66 -0.10 -2.80
CA VAL A 116 -2.70 0.04 -4.25
C VAL A 116 -3.88 -0.78 -4.80
N GLY A 117 -4.85 -0.20 -5.48
CA GLY A 117 -5.99 -0.96 -6.03
C GLY A 117 -6.74 -0.27 -7.16
#